data_AF-E6QGY2-F1
#
_entry.id   AF-E6QGY2-F1
#
_cell.length_a   1.000
_cell.length_b   1.000
_cell.length_c   1.000
_cell.angle_alpha   90.00
_cell.angle_beta   90.00
_cell.angle_gamma   90.00
#
_symmetry.space_group_name_H-M   'P 1'
#
loop_
_entity.id
_entity.type
_entity.pdbx_description
1 polymer ?
#
loop_
_entity_poly.entity_id
_entity_poly.type
_entity_poly.pdbx_seq_one_letter_code
_entity_poly.pdbx_strand_id
1 'polypeptide(L)'
;MDGAVPMGAGGAYCVAAGQSAVDDLRHAAQGAAAVIAVGTCAAFGGVPYAAPNPTGAVPVSEVIRDRPIINVSGCPPIPEVMTGVVVYYLSFGMPTLDRQGRPLTFYGNTIHDRCYRRPFYDEGRFAHTFDDEGARNGWCLYELGCKGPVTYNACATLKWNQGTSFPIQSGHGCLGCSEPDFWDKGGFYRPLPAATGHWPRGEVLGGAALGGAVVGVGAAALARSRQHAVAKSAKEASSPPPREDSHEH
;
A
#
# COMPACT_ATOMS: atom_id res chain seq x y z
N MET A 1 13.48 -5.93 16.75
CA MET A 1 13.24 -4.57 17.27
C MET A 1 11.84 -4.14 16.86
N ASP A 2 11.10 -3.53 17.77
CA ASP A 2 9.83 -2.84 17.52
C ASP A 2 9.94 -1.41 18.07
N GLY A 3 9.26 -0.46 17.44
CA GLY A 3 9.33 0.96 17.75
C GLY A 3 10.38 1.72 16.93
N ALA A 4 10.15 3.02 16.78
CA ALA A 4 11.12 3.96 16.24
C ALA A 4 12.10 4.37 17.33
N VAL A 5 13.30 4.81 16.96
CA VAL A 5 14.38 5.11 17.91
C VAL A 5 14.48 6.62 18.10
N PRO A 6 14.10 7.20 19.26
CA PRO A 6 14.17 8.63 19.47
C PRO A 6 15.60 9.08 19.79
N MET A 7 16.20 9.85 18.89
CA MET A 7 17.58 10.34 19.02
C MET A 7 17.67 11.74 19.65
N GLY A 8 16.53 12.46 19.73
CA GLY A 8 16.46 13.79 20.33
C GLY A 8 16.81 13.79 21.82
N ALA A 9 17.20 14.96 22.34
CA ALA A 9 17.64 15.14 23.73
C ALA A 9 18.71 14.13 24.19
N GLY A 10 19.59 13.69 23.27
CA GLY A 10 20.62 12.70 23.56
C GLY A 10 20.08 11.29 23.85
N GLY A 11 18.90 10.93 23.35
CA GLY A 11 18.24 9.64 23.59
C GLY A 11 17.33 9.61 24.83
N ALA A 12 17.16 10.73 25.53
CA ALA A 12 16.42 10.80 26.80
C ALA A 12 14.91 10.56 26.67
N TYR A 13 14.34 10.61 25.45
CA TYR A 13 12.90 10.39 25.23
C TYR A 13 12.46 8.94 25.41
N CYS A 14 13.38 7.97 25.40
CA CYS A 14 13.08 6.58 25.73
C CYS A 14 14.24 5.98 26.53
N VAL A 15 14.04 5.86 27.84
CA VAL A 15 15.04 5.38 28.80
C VAL A 15 14.43 4.28 29.66
N ALA A 16 15.12 3.16 29.74
CA ALA A 16 14.78 2.06 30.63
C ALA A 16 16.00 1.74 31.51
N ALA A 17 15.79 1.59 32.82
CA ALA A 17 16.88 1.30 33.78
C ALA A 17 18.10 2.24 33.67
N GLY A 18 17.90 3.50 33.25
CA GLY A 18 18.96 4.49 33.06
C GLY A 18 19.74 4.38 31.75
N GLN A 19 19.40 3.45 30.85
CA GLN A 19 19.98 3.32 29.52
C GLN A 19 19.02 3.82 28.45
N SER A 20 19.55 4.51 27.44
CA SER A 20 18.74 4.98 26.32
C SER A 20 18.38 3.82 25.40
N ALA A 21 17.20 3.85 24.77
CA ALA A 21 16.82 2.85 23.78
C ALA A 21 17.80 2.77 22.59
N VAL A 22 18.54 3.86 22.32
CA VAL A 22 19.59 3.90 21.30
C VAL A 22 20.76 2.99 21.70
N ASP A 23 21.19 3.09 22.95
CA ASP A 23 22.31 2.31 23.48
C ASP A 23 21.91 0.84 23.65
N ASP A 24 20.70 0.58 24.15
CA ASP A 24 20.12 -0.76 24.22
C ASP A 24 20.08 -1.43 22.85
N LEU A 25 19.63 -0.69 21.82
CA LEU A 25 19.58 -1.19 20.45
C LEU A 25 20.98 -1.50 19.90
N ARG A 26 21.95 -0.60 20.10
CA ARG A 26 23.34 -0.83 19.68
C ARG A 26 23.95 -2.03 20.37
N HIS A 27 23.71 -2.17 21.68
CA HIS A 27 24.20 -3.29 22.45
C HIS A 27 23.56 -4.61 22.00
N ALA A 28 22.24 -4.66 21.85
CA ALA A 28 21.53 -5.85 21.40
C ALA A 28 21.88 -6.26 19.96
N ALA A 29 22.26 -5.30 19.10
CA ALA A 29 22.71 -5.59 17.74
C ALA A 29 24.15 -6.17 17.68
N GLN A 30 24.95 -6.04 18.75
CA GLN A 30 26.29 -6.63 18.80
C GLN A 30 26.19 -8.15 18.75
N GLY A 31 26.84 -8.75 17.75
CA GLY A 31 26.82 -10.20 17.55
C GLY A 31 25.52 -10.76 16.95
N ALA A 32 24.52 -9.91 16.66
CA ALA A 32 23.32 -10.34 15.96
C ALA A 32 23.64 -10.75 14.51
N ALA A 33 23.14 -11.90 14.08
CA ALA A 33 23.28 -12.36 12.70
C ALA A 33 22.49 -11.48 11.71
N ALA A 34 21.31 -11.02 12.13
CA ALA A 34 20.46 -10.08 11.42
C ALA A 34 19.54 -9.37 12.42
N VAL A 35 19.03 -8.19 12.05
CA VAL A 35 18.03 -7.45 12.82
C VAL A 35 16.70 -7.48 12.07
N ILE A 36 15.65 -8.01 12.70
CA ILE A 36 14.29 -7.91 12.19
C ILE A 36 13.65 -6.64 12.76
N ALA A 37 13.39 -5.67 11.88
CA ALA A 37 12.69 -4.43 12.20
C ALA A 37 11.19 -4.64 11.98
N VAL A 38 10.48 -4.86 13.09
CA VAL A 38 9.05 -5.19 13.10
C VAL A 38 8.24 -3.90 13.17
N GLY A 39 7.29 -3.78 12.26
CA GLY A 39 6.40 -2.63 12.17
C GLY A 39 6.99 -1.45 11.44
N THR A 40 6.11 -0.57 10.97
CA THR A 40 6.50 0.65 10.25
C THR A 40 7.32 1.60 11.11
N CYS A 41 7.14 1.57 12.43
CA CYS A 41 7.96 2.32 13.37
C CYS A 41 9.46 1.93 13.28
N ALA A 42 9.78 0.64 13.40
CA ALA A 42 11.16 0.19 13.31
C ALA A 42 11.72 0.27 11.88
N ALA A 43 10.88 -0.08 10.88
CA ALA A 43 11.31 -0.14 9.48
C ALA A 43 11.54 1.26 8.88
N PHE A 44 10.64 2.20 9.14
CA PHE A 44 10.58 3.50 8.45
C PHE A 44 10.30 4.69 9.38
N GLY A 45 10.34 4.51 10.70
CA GLY A 45 10.11 5.59 11.69
C GLY A 45 8.64 5.72 12.14
N GLY A 46 7.65 5.40 11.30
CA GLY A 46 6.24 5.31 11.69
C GLY A 46 5.64 6.63 12.20
N VAL A 47 4.65 6.54 13.10
CA VAL A 47 3.95 7.74 13.61
C VAL A 47 4.87 8.68 14.41
N PRO A 48 5.85 8.22 15.22
CA PRO A 48 6.77 9.13 15.90
C PRO A 48 7.66 9.94 14.95
N TYR A 49 7.93 9.41 13.75
CA TYR A 49 8.72 10.07 12.70
C TYR A 49 7.91 11.08 11.88
N ALA A 50 6.58 10.97 11.90
CA ALA A 50 5.71 11.88 11.15
C ALA A 50 5.91 13.33 11.62
N ALA A 51 5.65 14.29 10.73
CA ALA A 51 5.81 15.71 11.04
C ALA A 51 5.00 16.11 12.30
N PRO A 52 5.59 16.85 13.26
CA PRO A 52 6.89 17.53 13.20
C PRO A 52 8.08 16.72 13.79
N ASN A 53 7.93 15.42 14.07
CA ASN A 53 8.95 14.56 14.69
C ASN A 53 9.60 15.16 15.96
N PRO A 54 8.81 15.37 17.04
CA PRO A 54 9.26 16.12 18.21
C PRO A 54 10.37 15.41 19.01
N THR A 55 10.54 14.10 18.84
CA THR A 55 11.52 13.31 19.58
C THR A 55 12.78 12.99 18.78
N GLY A 56 12.87 13.43 17.52
CA GLY A 56 13.92 13.01 16.61
C GLY A 56 13.94 11.50 16.42
N ALA A 57 12.76 10.88 16.35
CA ALA A 57 12.60 9.47 16.03
C ALA A 57 13.22 9.16 14.66
N VAL A 58 13.85 8.00 14.53
CA VAL A 58 14.43 7.48 13.29
C VAL A 58 14.15 5.96 13.17
N PRO A 59 14.15 5.38 11.95
CA PRO A 59 14.13 3.94 11.78
C PRO A 59 15.41 3.27 12.28
N VAL A 60 15.34 1.95 12.49
CA VAL A 60 16.49 1.14 12.96
C VAL A 60 17.70 1.26 12.03
N SER A 61 17.48 1.39 10.72
CA SER A 61 18.54 1.52 9.71
C SER A 61 19.37 2.80 9.82
N GLU A 62 18.89 3.82 10.52
CA GLU A 62 19.70 5.02 10.80
C GLU A 62 20.69 4.80 11.95
N VAL A 63 20.36 3.89 12.88
CA VAL A 63 21.16 3.57 14.07
C VAL A 63 22.10 2.39 13.84
N ILE A 64 21.61 1.32 13.19
CA ILE A 64 22.35 0.10 12.90
C ILE A 64 22.70 0.08 11.41
N ARG A 65 24.01 0.12 11.09
CA ARG A 65 24.50 0.21 9.70
C ARG A 65 25.40 -0.93 9.27
N ASP A 66 25.89 -1.72 10.22
CA ASP A 66 26.89 -2.76 10.01
C ASP A 66 26.29 -4.16 9.96
N ARG A 67 24.98 -4.32 10.23
CA ARG A 67 24.26 -5.61 10.25
C ARG A 67 23.16 -5.66 9.18
N PRO A 68 22.85 -6.85 8.64
CA PRO A 68 21.68 -7.01 7.77
C PRO A 68 20.37 -6.69 8.51
N ILE A 69 19.47 -5.96 7.84
CA ILE A 69 18.16 -5.59 8.39
C ILE A 69 17.05 -6.16 7.49
N ILE A 70 16.09 -6.85 8.10
CA ILE A 70 14.86 -7.32 7.46
C ILE A 70 13.71 -6.45 7.95
N ASN A 71 13.13 -5.65 7.06
CA ASN A 71 11.99 -4.79 7.37
C ASN A 71 10.69 -5.57 7.21
N VAL A 72 9.95 -5.73 8.31
CA VAL A 72 8.61 -6.34 8.33
C VAL A 72 7.62 -5.22 8.63
N SER A 73 7.35 -4.38 7.62
CA SER A 73 6.56 -3.14 7.75
C SER A 73 5.04 -3.36 7.85
N GLY A 74 4.34 -2.43 8.50
CA GLY A 74 2.90 -2.47 8.78
C GLY A 74 2.62 -1.87 10.14
N CYS A 75 1.43 -1.32 10.37
CA CYS A 75 1.05 -0.70 11.64
C CYS A 75 -0.19 -1.37 12.27
N PRO A 76 -0.07 -2.60 12.82
CA PRO A 76 1.12 -3.47 12.83
C PRO A 76 1.25 -4.29 11.52
N PRO A 77 2.27 -5.15 11.37
CA PRO A 77 2.31 -6.19 10.35
C PRO A 77 1.37 -7.34 10.69
N ILE A 78 0.96 -8.13 9.69
CA ILE A 78 0.10 -9.30 9.88
C ILE A 78 0.84 -10.34 10.75
N PRO A 79 0.21 -10.95 11.78
CA PRO A 79 0.87 -11.89 12.68
C PRO A 79 1.56 -13.07 11.95
N GLU A 80 0.88 -13.64 10.96
CA GLU A 80 1.39 -14.75 10.14
C GLU A 80 2.56 -14.33 9.25
N VAL A 81 2.66 -13.05 8.89
CA VAL A 81 3.83 -12.49 8.19
C VAL A 81 5.01 -12.40 9.15
N MET A 82 4.79 -11.90 10.38
CA MET A 82 5.85 -11.80 11.40
C MET A 82 6.44 -13.17 11.73
N THR A 83 5.58 -14.15 12.04
CA THR A 83 6.02 -15.52 12.34
C THR A 83 6.64 -16.17 11.10
N GLY A 84 6.06 -15.96 9.91
CA GLY A 84 6.58 -16.49 8.66
C GLY A 84 8.00 -16.03 8.33
N VAL A 85 8.34 -14.76 8.59
CA VAL A 85 9.70 -14.25 8.38
C VAL A 85 10.71 -14.90 9.34
N VAL A 86 10.35 -15.04 10.62
CA VAL A 86 11.24 -15.69 11.61
C VAL A 86 11.47 -17.15 11.24
N VAL A 87 10.40 -17.90 10.94
CA VAL A 87 10.50 -19.31 10.55
C VAL A 87 11.32 -19.47 9.26
N TYR A 88 11.07 -18.63 8.25
CA TYR A 88 11.84 -18.66 7.01
C TYR A 88 13.33 -18.44 7.26
N TYR A 89 13.69 -17.45 8.09
CA TYR A 89 15.07 -17.16 8.41
C TYR A 89 15.75 -18.32 9.13
N LEU A 90 15.06 -18.96 10.09
CA LEU A 90 15.60 -20.11 10.81
C LEU A 90 15.79 -21.34 9.90
N SER A 91 14.93 -21.53 8.89
CA SER A 91 15.00 -22.68 7.98
C SER A 91 15.94 -22.48 6.80
N PHE A 92 16.03 -21.25 6.26
CA PHE A 92 16.67 -20.99 4.96
C PHE A 92 17.64 -19.80 4.98
N GLY A 93 17.75 -19.06 6.10
CA GLY A 93 18.57 -17.86 6.18
C GLY A 93 17.91 -16.63 5.56
N MET A 94 18.72 -15.71 5.02
CA MET A 94 18.25 -14.40 4.55
C MET A 94 17.23 -14.53 3.39
N PRO A 95 16.00 -14.01 3.51
CA PRO A 95 15.05 -13.99 2.41
C PRO A 95 15.48 -13.01 1.31
N THR A 96 14.93 -13.17 0.10
CA THR A 96 15.07 -12.14 -0.93
C THR A 96 14.25 -10.91 -0.54
N LEU A 97 14.91 -9.75 -0.52
CA LEU A 97 14.33 -8.48 -0.09
C LEU A 97 14.05 -7.56 -1.29
N ASP A 98 13.03 -6.72 -1.18
CA ASP A 98 12.81 -5.61 -2.09
C ASP A 98 13.79 -4.45 -1.82
N ARG A 99 13.68 -3.38 -2.61
CA ARG A 99 14.50 -2.16 -2.47
C ARG A 99 14.35 -1.42 -1.13
N GLN A 100 13.34 -1.74 -0.34
CA GLN A 100 13.08 -1.19 0.98
C GLN A 100 13.46 -2.18 2.10
N GLY A 101 14.14 -3.28 1.78
CA GLY A 101 14.56 -4.28 2.75
C GLY A 101 13.44 -5.20 3.22
N ARG A 102 12.31 -5.29 2.49
CA ARG A 102 11.15 -6.09 2.89
C ARG A 102 11.11 -7.43 2.15
N PRO A 103 10.73 -8.55 2.80
CA PRO A 103 10.66 -9.86 2.15
C PRO A 103 9.69 -9.90 0.96
N LEU A 104 10.17 -10.25 -0.24
CA LEU A 104 9.36 -10.26 -1.47
C LEU A 104 8.12 -11.17 -1.37
N THR A 105 8.20 -12.26 -0.61
CA THR A 105 7.08 -13.18 -0.39
C THR A 105 5.82 -12.48 0.13
N PHE A 106 5.96 -11.44 0.94
CA PHE A 106 4.83 -10.73 1.56
C PHE A 106 4.63 -9.31 1.01
N TYR A 107 5.68 -8.70 0.47
CA TYR A 107 5.69 -7.31 0.01
C TYR A 107 5.99 -7.17 -1.50
N GLY A 108 5.95 -8.26 -2.26
CA GLY A 108 6.25 -8.24 -3.70
C GLY A 108 5.12 -7.70 -4.60
N ASN A 109 3.89 -7.63 -4.09
CA ASN A 109 2.74 -7.08 -4.81
C ASN A 109 2.06 -5.98 -4.00
N THR A 110 1.37 -5.08 -4.69
CA THR A 110 0.50 -4.12 -4.03
C THR A 110 -0.78 -4.80 -3.53
N ILE A 111 -1.43 -4.19 -2.56
CA ILE A 111 -2.77 -4.59 -2.10
C ILE A 111 -3.75 -4.60 -3.28
N HIS A 112 -3.64 -3.64 -4.21
CA HIS A 112 -4.55 -3.53 -5.34
C HIS A 112 -4.38 -4.63 -6.39
N ASP A 113 -3.15 -5.12 -6.60
CA ASP A 113 -2.87 -6.24 -7.51
C ASP A 113 -3.60 -7.53 -7.10
N ARG A 114 -3.90 -7.68 -5.81
CA ARG A 114 -4.55 -8.86 -5.23
C ARG A 114 -5.92 -8.57 -4.61
N CYS A 115 -6.46 -7.37 -4.79
CA CYS A 115 -7.70 -6.96 -4.14
C CYS A 115 -8.92 -7.64 -4.76
N TYR A 116 -9.76 -8.29 -3.94
CA TYR A 116 -11.00 -8.91 -4.43
C TYR A 116 -12.03 -7.91 -4.99
N ARG A 117 -11.92 -6.61 -4.64
CA ARG A 117 -12.76 -5.53 -5.20
C ARG A 117 -12.24 -4.97 -6.53
N ARG A 118 -11.15 -5.53 -7.08
CA ARG A 118 -10.54 -5.07 -8.33
C ARG A 118 -11.49 -5.08 -9.53
N PRO A 119 -12.36 -6.10 -9.73
CA PRO A 119 -13.33 -6.06 -10.82
C PRO A 119 -14.24 -4.82 -10.78
N PHE A 120 -14.71 -4.41 -9.60
CA PHE A 120 -15.51 -3.19 -9.45
C PHE A 120 -14.72 -1.92 -9.80
N TYR A 121 -13.41 -1.89 -9.49
CA TYR A 121 -12.55 -0.79 -9.92
C TYR A 121 -12.46 -0.70 -11.45
N ASP A 122 -12.22 -1.84 -12.10
CA ASP A 122 -12.08 -1.92 -13.55
C ASP A 122 -13.41 -1.58 -14.28
N GLU A 123 -14.56 -1.86 -13.65
CA GLU A 123 -15.90 -1.48 -14.10
C GLU A 123 -16.28 -0.01 -13.80
N GLY A 124 -15.46 0.73 -13.04
CA GLY A 124 -15.78 2.09 -12.62
C GLY A 124 -16.88 2.18 -11.55
N ARG A 125 -17.09 1.11 -10.78
CA ARG A 125 -18.07 1.02 -9.70
C ARG A 125 -17.40 1.34 -8.37
N PHE A 126 -17.73 2.50 -7.83
CA PHE A 126 -17.13 3.04 -6.62
C PHE A 126 -18.18 3.32 -5.54
N ALA A 127 -17.78 3.16 -4.29
CA ALA A 127 -18.47 3.84 -3.20
C ALA A 127 -18.02 5.32 -3.20
N HIS A 128 -18.97 6.23 -3.07
CA HIS A 128 -18.75 7.68 -3.06
C HIS A 128 -18.85 8.26 -1.65
N THR A 129 -19.69 7.68 -0.80
CA THR A 129 -19.77 7.99 0.63
C THR A 129 -19.82 6.71 1.47
N PHE A 130 -19.49 6.81 2.76
CA PHE A 130 -19.72 5.70 3.66
C PHE A 130 -21.21 5.36 3.72
N ASP A 131 -21.53 4.07 3.71
CA ASP A 131 -22.88 3.51 3.77
C ASP A 131 -23.81 3.84 2.57
N ASP A 132 -23.26 4.31 1.44
CA ASP A 132 -24.04 4.39 0.19
C ASP A 132 -24.30 3.01 -0.45
N GLU A 133 -25.03 3.00 -1.56
CA GLU A 133 -25.31 1.78 -2.31
C GLU A 133 -24.02 1.05 -2.73
N GLY A 134 -22.99 1.78 -3.17
CA GLY A 134 -21.70 1.20 -3.54
C GLY A 134 -21.01 0.53 -2.35
N ALA A 135 -20.98 1.19 -1.20
CA ALA A 135 -20.39 0.67 0.04
C ALA A 135 -21.12 -0.59 0.52
N ARG A 136 -22.46 -0.57 0.54
CA ARG A 136 -23.32 -1.70 0.95
C ARG A 136 -23.22 -2.89 0.00
N ASN A 137 -22.96 -2.65 -1.28
CA ASN A 137 -22.74 -3.70 -2.28
C ASN A 137 -21.25 -4.08 -2.45
N GLY A 138 -20.35 -3.57 -1.59
CA GLY A 138 -18.94 -3.97 -1.59
C GLY A 138 -18.11 -3.46 -2.77
N TRP A 139 -18.53 -2.35 -3.42
CA TRP A 139 -17.82 -1.74 -4.55
C TRP A 139 -16.47 -1.14 -4.14
N CYS A 140 -15.67 -0.72 -5.12
CA CYS A 140 -14.32 -0.26 -4.86
C CYS A 140 -14.30 1.03 -4.03
N LEU A 141 -13.35 1.10 -3.08
CA LEU A 141 -13.20 2.21 -2.13
C LEU A 141 -12.18 3.26 -2.61
N TYR A 142 -11.84 3.28 -3.91
CA TYR A 142 -10.83 4.17 -4.46
C TYR A 142 -11.19 5.65 -4.27
N GLU A 143 -12.44 6.02 -4.57
CA GLU A 143 -12.93 7.40 -4.40
C GLU A 143 -13.09 7.82 -2.94
N LEU A 144 -13.15 6.85 -2.01
CA LEU A 144 -13.05 7.08 -0.56
C LEU A 144 -11.59 7.18 -0.07
N GLY A 145 -10.61 7.22 -0.99
CA GLY A 145 -9.21 7.47 -0.66
C GLY A 145 -8.34 6.22 -0.45
N CYS A 146 -8.80 5.03 -0.83
CA CYS A 146 -8.02 3.80 -0.68
C CYS A 146 -6.62 3.90 -1.32
N LYS A 147 -5.57 3.69 -0.51
CA LYS A 147 -4.15 3.70 -0.90
C LYS A 147 -3.62 2.33 -1.32
N GLY A 148 -4.52 1.36 -1.50
CA GLY A 148 -4.16 0.00 -1.94
C GLY A 148 -3.29 -0.04 -3.21
N PRO A 149 -3.48 0.83 -4.22
CA PRO A 149 -2.67 0.86 -5.45
C PRO A 149 -1.18 1.13 -5.25
N VAL A 150 -0.79 1.69 -4.11
CA VAL A 150 0.60 2.10 -3.81
C VAL A 150 1.17 1.43 -2.58
N THR A 151 0.43 0.49 -2.00
CA THR A 151 0.78 -0.13 -0.72
C THR A 151 1.14 -1.58 -0.95
N TYR A 152 2.38 -1.97 -0.62
CA TYR A 152 2.83 -3.35 -0.69
C TYR A 152 2.59 -4.03 0.66
N ASN A 153 1.81 -5.10 0.65
CA ASN A 153 1.53 -5.94 1.82
C ASN A 153 0.74 -7.20 1.40
N ALA A 154 0.55 -8.13 2.33
CA ALA A 154 -0.22 -9.36 2.12
C ALA A 154 -1.69 -9.27 2.59
N CYS A 155 -2.21 -8.09 2.96
CA CYS A 155 -3.55 -7.96 3.56
C CYS A 155 -4.67 -8.46 2.63
N ALA A 156 -4.51 -8.33 1.31
CA ALA A 156 -5.52 -8.78 0.35
C ALA A 156 -5.47 -10.30 0.06
N THR A 157 -4.38 -10.98 0.45
CA THR A 157 -4.20 -12.43 0.25
C THR A 157 -4.33 -13.19 1.57
N LEU A 158 -3.46 -12.90 2.55
CA LEU A 158 -3.47 -13.56 3.86
C LEU A 158 -4.59 -13.05 4.77
N LYS A 159 -5.00 -11.79 4.58
CA LYS A 159 -5.90 -11.06 5.49
C LYS A 159 -5.32 -10.98 6.91
N TRP A 160 -6.16 -10.59 7.86
CA TRP A 160 -5.84 -10.44 9.26
C TRP A 160 -6.61 -11.45 10.10
N ASN A 161 -6.01 -11.84 11.23
CA ASN A 161 -6.61 -12.70 12.25
C ASN A 161 -7.07 -14.04 11.66
N GLN A 162 -6.12 -14.88 11.24
CA GLN A 162 -6.44 -16.22 10.69
C GLN A 162 -7.35 -16.16 9.47
N GLY A 163 -7.13 -15.19 8.58
CA GLY A 163 -7.91 -15.08 7.35
C GLY A 163 -9.28 -14.40 7.50
N THR A 164 -9.62 -13.84 8.67
CA THR A 164 -10.96 -13.32 8.96
C THR A 164 -11.34 -12.15 8.04
N SER A 165 -10.58 -11.06 8.07
CA SER A 165 -10.87 -9.86 7.28
C SER A 165 -9.63 -9.00 7.07
N PHE A 166 -9.75 -7.89 6.36
CA PHE A 166 -8.75 -6.84 6.27
C PHE A 166 -9.46 -5.50 6.03
N PRO A 167 -8.79 -4.33 6.12
CA PRO A 167 -9.48 -3.03 6.11
C PRO A 167 -10.51 -2.85 4.98
N ILE A 168 -10.13 -3.19 3.74
CA ILE A 168 -11.00 -3.05 2.57
C ILE A 168 -12.19 -4.00 2.65
N GLN A 169 -12.01 -5.24 3.13
CA GLN A 169 -13.12 -6.16 3.31
C GLN A 169 -14.11 -5.65 4.37
N SER A 170 -13.61 -5.01 5.43
CA SER A 170 -14.41 -4.38 6.47
C SER A 170 -14.96 -2.99 6.09
N GLY A 171 -14.84 -2.56 4.83
CA GLY A 171 -15.46 -1.33 4.32
C GLY A 171 -14.61 -0.07 4.41
N HIS A 172 -13.36 -0.15 4.89
CA HIS A 172 -12.45 1.01 4.95
C HIS A 172 -11.34 0.91 3.90
N GLY A 173 -11.06 2.01 3.20
CA GLY A 173 -9.92 2.09 2.28
C GLY A 173 -8.59 1.76 2.97
N CYS A 174 -7.66 1.15 2.24
CA CYS A 174 -6.30 0.96 2.75
C CYS A 174 -5.67 2.31 3.07
N LEU A 175 -5.06 2.44 4.25
CA LEU A 175 -4.35 3.64 4.68
C LEU A 175 -2.90 3.68 4.19
N GLY A 176 -2.39 2.57 3.65
CA GLY A 176 -1.00 2.44 3.25
C GLY A 176 0.02 2.36 4.39
N CYS A 177 -0.40 1.78 5.52
CA CYS A 177 0.38 1.76 6.75
C CYS A 177 1.71 0.98 6.68
N SER A 178 1.98 0.20 5.63
CA SER A 178 3.26 -0.48 5.39
C SER A 178 4.22 0.30 4.47
N GLU A 179 3.82 1.48 4.01
CA GLU A 179 4.69 2.34 3.20
C GLU A 179 5.41 3.37 4.07
N PRO A 180 6.64 3.78 3.68
CA PRO A 180 7.32 4.91 4.31
C PRO A 180 6.47 6.17 4.27
N ASP A 181 6.56 7.00 5.31
CA ASP A 181 5.96 8.34 5.40
C ASP A 181 4.43 8.39 5.19
N PHE A 182 3.72 7.27 5.33
CA PHE A 182 2.29 7.20 4.97
C PHE A 182 1.39 8.18 5.73
N TRP A 183 1.82 8.61 6.93
CA TRP A 183 1.15 9.63 7.73
C TRP A 183 1.17 11.02 7.07
N ASP A 184 2.23 11.35 6.33
CA ASP A 184 2.50 12.70 5.81
C ASP A 184 2.29 12.83 4.29
N LYS A 185 1.78 11.78 3.65
CA LYS A 185 1.46 11.80 2.22
C LYS A 185 0.06 12.40 1.93
N GLY A 186 -0.46 13.22 2.84
CA GLY A 186 -1.77 13.86 2.74
C GLY A 186 -2.93 13.00 3.25
N GLY A 187 -4.14 13.57 3.23
CA GLY A 187 -5.32 12.96 3.87
C GLY A 187 -5.69 11.57 3.36
N PHE A 188 -6.03 10.67 4.29
CA PHE A 188 -6.41 9.29 3.97
C PHE A 188 -7.61 9.21 3.03
N TYR A 189 -8.58 10.12 3.16
CA TYR A 189 -9.79 10.14 2.34
C TYR A 189 -9.64 10.86 1.00
N ARG A 190 -8.44 11.35 0.67
CA ARG A 190 -8.16 11.92 -0.65
C ARG A 190 -7.83 10.80 -1.63
N PRO A 191 -8.54 10.67 -2.77
CA PRO A 191 -8.18 9.71 -3.80
C PRO A 191 -6.76 9.94 -4.32
N LEU A 192 -6.09 8.85 -4.71
CA LEU A 192 -4.82 8.95 -5.42
C LEU A 192 -5.06 9.64 -6.78
N PRO A 193 -4.10 10.43 -7.31
CA PRO A 193 -4.23 10.98 -8.66
C PRO A 193 -4.32 9.85 -9.70
N ALA A 194 -5.38 9.85 -10.51
CA ALA A 194 -5.64 8.82 -11.52
C ALA A 194 -4.51 8.66 -12.56
N ALA A 195 -3.73 9.73 -12.81
CA ALA A 195 -2.73 9.77 -13.87
C ALA A 195 -1.37 9.16 -13.50
N THR A 196 -1.07 8.93 -12.22
CA THR A 196 0.28 8.50 -11.80
C THR A 196 0.29 7.31 -10.87
N GLY A 197 -0.84 7.00 -10.20
CA GLY A 197 -0.84 5.99 -9.14
C GLY A 197 0.27 6.25 -8.13
N HIS A 198 0.73 7.49 -7.97
CA HIS A 198 1.79 7.89 -7.06
C HIS A 198 1.14 8.56 -5.87
N TRP A 199 1.68 8.32 -4.67
CA TRP A 199 1.21 8.99 -3.47
C TRP A 199 2.05 10.26 -3.26
N PRO A 200 1.52 11.44 -3.62
CA PRO A 200 2.30 12.67 -3.52
C PRO A 200 2.72 12.92 -2.07
N ARG A 201 3.98 13.30 -1.86
CA ARG A 201 4.39 13.96 -0.60
C ARG A 201 3.64 15.29 -0.51
N GLY A 202 3.35 15.77 0.70
CA GLY A 202 2.47 16.89 1.02
C GLY A 202 2.72 18.26 0.36
N GLU A 203 3.56 18.36 -0.68
CA GLU A 203 3.94 19.59 -1.40
C GLU A 203 3.12 19.88 -2.67
N VAL A 204 2.08 19.11 -3.01
CA VAL A 204 1.18 19.50 -4.12
C VAL A 204 0.14 20.51 -3.63
N LEU A 205 0.64 21.68 -3.20
CA LEU A 205 -0.11 22.91 -2.98
C LEU A 205 0.12 23.81 -4.20
N GLY A 206 -0.91 23.95 -5.05
CA GLY A 206 -1.02 25.09 -5.98
C GLY A 206 -1.36 24.79 -7.44
N GLY A 207 -0.91 23.68 -8.04
CA GLY A 207 -1.01 23.51 -9.50
C GLY A 207 -2.17 22.65 -10.03
N ALA A 208 -2.60 21.63 -9.29
CA ALA A 208 -3.52 20.61 -9.83
C ALA A 208 -5.02 20.92 -9.65
N ALA A 209 -5.36 21.93 -8.83
CA ALA A 209 -6.76 22.26 -8.52
C ALA A 209 -7.53 22.85 -9.71
N LEU A 210 -6.84 23.38 -10.73
CA LEU A 210 -7.48 23.94 -11.94
C LEU A 210 -7.41 22.99 -13.16
N GLY A 211 -6.55 21.96 -13.14
CA GLY A 211 -6.39 21.03 -14.27
C GLY A 211 -7.20 19.73 -14.16
N GLY A 212 -7.56 19.30 -12.94
CA GLY A 212 -8.20 18.00 -12.70
C GLY A 212 -9.62 17.88 -13.29
N ALA A 213 -10.39 18.96 -13.27
CA ALA A 213 -11.75 18.96 -13.82
C ALA A 213 -11.75 18.89 -15.36
N VAL A 214 -10.77 19.50 -16.03
CA VAL A 214 -10.69 19.51 -17.50
C VAL A 214 -10.13 18.18 -18.04
N VAL A 215 -9.14 17.60 -17.35
CA VAL A 215 -8.56 16.30 -17.76
C VAL A 215 -9.47 15.12 -17.42
N GLY A 216 -10.19 15.15 -16.30
CA GLY A 216 -11.10 14.07 -15.90
C GLY A 216 -12.28 13.89 -16.86
N VAL A 217 -12.86 15.00 -17.34
CA VAL A 217 -13.93 14.97 -18.35
C VAL A 217 -13.37 14.54 -19.71
N GLY A 218 -12.19 15.04 -20.10
CA GLY A 218 -11.54 14.68 -21.36
C GLY A 218 -11.15 13.20 -21.45
N ALA A 219 -10.56 12.64 -20.40
CA ALA A 219 -10.16 11.23 -20.36
C ALA A 219 -11.36 10.28 -20.36
N ALA A 220 -12.45 10.63 -19.66
CA ALA A 220 -13.68 9.85 -19.66
C ALA A 220 -14.43 9.91 -21.00
N ALA A 221 -14.35 11.03 -21.73
CA ALA A 221 -14.91 11.15 -23.08
C ALA A 221 -14.09 10.36 -24.11
N LEU A 222 -12.74 10.42 -24.02
CA LEU A 222 -11.83 9.64 -24.87
C LEU A 222 -11.97 8.14 -24.63
N ALA A 223 -12.06 7.69 -23.38
CA ALA A 223 -12.27 6.28 -23.05
C ALA A 223 -13.62 5.76 -23.58
N ARG A 224 -14.70 6.53 -23.42
CA ARG A 224 -16.02 6.19 -23.97
C ARG A 224 -16.02 6.12 -25.50
N SER A 225 -15.36 7.07 -26.18
CA SER A 225 -15.28 7.06 -27.65
C SER A 225 -14.52 5.84 -28.19
N ARG A 226 -13.45 5.41 -27.50
CA ARG A 226 -12.68 4.21 -27.86
C ARG A 226 -13.49 2.93 -27.61
N GLN A 227 -14.23 2.85 -26.51
CA GLN A 227 -15.12 1.72 -26.23
C GLN A 227 -16.28 1.62 -27.23
N HIS A 228 -16.87 2.75 -27.65
CA HIS A 228 -17.89 2.76 -28.71
C HIS A 228 -17.32 2.37 -30.08
N ALA A 229 -16.10 2.79 -30.42
CA ALA A 229 -15.45 2.38 -31.65
C ALA A 229 -15.14 0.87 -31.66
N VAL A 230 -14.63 0.34 -30.56
CA VAL A 230 -14.34 -1.10 -30.41
C VAL A 230 -15.62 -1.94 -30.44
N ALA A 231 -16.69 -1.49 -29.79
CA ALA A 231 -17.99 -2.17 -29.82
C ALA A 231 -18.65 -2.13 -31.22
N LYS A 232 -18.47 -1.04 -31.98
CA LYS A 232 -18.95 -0.93 -33.36
C LYS A 232 -18.18 -1.88 -34.29
N SER A 233 -16.85 -1.91 -34.19
CA SER A 233 -16.00 -2.82 -34.97
C SER A 233 -16.24 -4.29 -34.64
N ALA A 234 -16.52 -4.63 -33.38
CA ALA A 234 -16.88 -6.00 -32.98
C ALA A 234 -18.24 -6.44 -33.55
N LYS A 235 -19.20 -5.51 -33.70
CA LYS A 235 -20.54 -5.77 -34.25
C LYS A 235 -20.52 -5.90 -35.79
N GLU A 236 -19.66 -5.14 -36.48
CA GLU A 236 -19.40 -5.31 -37.92
C GLU A 236 -18.69 -6.64 -38.21
N ALA A 237 -17.76 -7.07 -37.35
CA ALA A 237 -17.04 -8.34 -37.52
C ALA A 237 -17.90 -9.59 -37.22
N SER A 238 -19.03 -9.45 -36.51
CA SER A 238 -19.92 -10.57 -36.13
C SER A 238 -21.16 -10.73 -37.00
N SER A 239 -21.29 -9.95 -38.09
CA SER A 239 -22.46 -10.03 -38.98
C SER A 239 -22.30 -11.20 -39.97
N PRO A 240 -23.26 -12.15 -40.06
CA PRO A 240 -23.15 -13.28 -40.98
C PRO A 240 -23.27 -12.82 -42.45
N PRO A 241 -22.57 -13.48 -43.39
CA PRO A 241 -22.62 -13.10 -44.81
C PRO A 241 -24.03 -13.31 -45.39
N PRO A 242 -24.42 -12.51 -46.40
CA PRO A 242 -25.73 -12.63 -47.03
C PRO A 242 -25.85 -13.98 -47.75
N ARG A 243 -27.04 -14.59 -47.64
CA ARG A 243 -27.36 -15.87 -48.31
C ARG A 243 -27.45 -15.64 -49.82
N GLU A 244 -26.71 -16.43 -50.60
CA GLU A 244 -26.90 -16.55 -52.04
C GLU A 244 -28.21 -17.30 -52.31
N ASP A 245 -29.13 -16.64 -53.03
CA ASP A 245 -30.31 -17.27 -53.61
C ASP A 245 -29.87 -18.18 -54.77
N SER A 246 -29.90 -19.49 -54.54
CA SER A 246 -29.84 -20.48 -55.62
C SER A 246 -31.23 -20.60 -56.25
N HIS A 247 -31.45 -19.86 -57.33
CA HIS A 247 -32.44 -20.23 -58.34
C HIS A 247 -31.96 -21.48 -59.06
N GLU A 248 -32.74 -22.56 -59.09
CA GLU A 248 -32.83 -23.48 -60.22
C GLU A 248 -34.06 -24.39 -60.12
N HIS A 249 -34.49 -24.85 -61.29
CA HIS A 249 -35.81 -25.33 -61.68
C HIS A 249 -36.16 -26.76 -61.26
#